data_AF-A0A1Q4W4C5-F1
#
_entry.id   AF-A0A1Q4W4C5-F1
#
_cell.length_a   1.000
_cell.length_b   1.000
_cell.length_c   1.000
_cell.angle_alpha   90.00
_cell.angle_beta   90.00
_cell.angle_gamma   90.00
#
_symmetry.space_group_name_H-M   'P 1'
#
loop_
_entity.id
_entity.type
_entity.pdbx_description
1 polymer ?
#
loop_
_entity_poly.entity_id
_entity_poly.type
_entity_poly.pdbx_seq_one_letter_code
_entity_poly.pdbx_strand_id
1 'polypeptide(L)'
;MTSMYIALDRAEVVLCLDRRIPAQPGRPMVRVPADAEVQTGGVAVRRVEGQPGYLYYLLDGCIYEQDAGRLDDLPDHIPGAVLTVVPGDIPPDRPPWTTPDFPPAAPPSAEPSTDTPAE
;
A
#
# COMPACT_ATOMS: atom_id res chain seq x y z
N MET A 1 24.96 15.62 -6.71
CA MET A 1 23.64 15.71 -6.05
C MET A 1 23.80 15.11 -4.67
N THR A 2 23.38 15.81 -3.62
CA THR A 2 23.77 15.47 -2.24
C THR A 2 22.52 15.28 -1.39
N SER A 3 22.20 14.03 -1.05
CA SER A 3 21.31 13.70 0.06
C SER A 3 22.09 13.74 1.37
N MET A 4 21.49 14.27 2.42
CA MET A 4 22.07 14.28 3.77
C MET A 4 21.06 13.69 4.75
N TYR A 5 21.52 12.75 5.58
CA TYR A 5 20.73 12.20 6.65
C TYR A 5 20.83 13.08 7.91
N ILE A 6 19.72 13.23 8.61
CA ILE A 6 19.60 13.95 9.86
C ILE A 6 18.95 13.00 10.85
N ALA A 7 19.67 12.60 11.90
CA ALA A 7 19.10 11.77 12.94
C ALA A 7 18.07 12.58 13.74
N LEU A 8 16.88 12.01 13.95
CA LEU A 8 15.84 12.55 14.83
C LEU A 8 15.25 11.41 15.66
N ASP A 9 14.64 11.75 16.79
CA ASP A 9 13.96 10.76 17.61
C ASP A 9 12.75 10.20 16.87
N ARG A 10 12.53 8.89 17.01
CA ARG A 10 11.40 8.21 16.36
C ARG A 10 10.06 8.82 16.74
N ALA A 11 9.90 9.24 18.00
CA ALA A 11 8.69 9.90 18.46
C ALA A 11 8.46 11.24 17.74
N GLU A 12 9.51 12.02 17.48
CA GLU A 12 9.44 13.28 16.74
C GLU A 12 9.05 13.04 15.29
N VAL A 13 9.68 12.05 14.65
CA VAL A 13 9.36 11.68 13.25
C VAL A 13 7.88 11.26 13.14
N VAL A 14 7.40 10.44 14.07
CA VAL A 14 5.98 10.03 14.10
C VAL A 14 5.07 11.24 14.31
N LEU A 15 5.42 12.16 15.21
CA LEU A 15 4.67 13.41 15.41
C LEU A 15 4.63 14.26 14.14
N CYS A 16 5.73 14.35 13.40
CA CYS A 16 5.79 15.12 12.16
C CYS A 16 4.99 14.48 11.01
N LEU A 17 4.94 13.15 10.96
CA LEU A 17 4.15 12.42 9.97
C LEU A 17 2.65 12.44 10.28
N ASP A 18 2.28 12.51 11.56
CA ASP A 18 0.90 12.64 12.05
C ASP A 18 -0.04 11.63 11.36
N ARG A 19 -1.11 12.10 10.70
CA ARG A 19 -2.13 11.26 10.03
C ARG A 19 -1.62 10.45 8.84
N ARG A 20 -0.35 10.59 8.45
CA ARG A 20 0.28 9.78 7.40
C ARG A 20 0.70 8.41 7.92
N ILE A 21 0.70 8.20 9.24
CA ILE A 21 1.00 6.93 9.89
C ILE A 21 -0.22 6.45 10.69
N PRO A 22 -0.62 5.17 10.61
CA PRO A 22 -0.03 4.13 9.76
C PRO A 22 -0.24 4.41 8.27
N ALA A 23 0.80 4.11 7.48
CA ALA A 23 0.73 4.32 6.04
C ALA A 23 -0.27 3.36 5.40
N GLN A 24 -1.01 3.85 4.40
CA GLN A 24 -2.00 3.05 3.70
C GLN A 24 -1.31 2.05 2.75
N PRO A 25 -1.67 0.75 2.78
CA PRO A 25 -1.18 -0.22 1.81
C PRO A 25 -1.38 0.20 0.36
N GLY A 26 -0.45 -0.19 -0.52
CA GLY A 26 -0.47 0.13 -1.95
C GLY A 26 -0.06 1.57 -2.29
N ARG A 27 0.15 2.44 -1.30
CA ARG A 27 0.69 3.79 -1.53
C ARG A 27 2.18 3.75 -1.88
N PRO A 28 2.68 4.69 -2.71
CA PRO A 28 4.11 4.83 -2.94
C PRO A 28 4.90 5.04 -1.65
N MET A 29 6.08 4.43 -1.59
CA MET A 29 7.02 4.55 -0.49
C MET A 29 8.44 4.34 -1.01
N VAL A 30 9.41 5.08 -0.50
CA VAL A 30 10.82 4.85 -0.80
C VAL A 30 11.47 4.13 0.36
N ARG A 31 12.18 3.04 0.08
CA ARG A 31 13.02 2.34 1.05
C ARG A 31 14.46 2.77 0.90
N VAL A 32 15.09 3.17 2.00
CA VAL A 32 16.55 3.42 2.01
C VAL A 32 17.29 2.09 2.28
N PRO A 33 18.59 2.01 1.96
CA PRO A 33 19.39 0.83 2.29
C PRO A 33 19.32 0.48 3.78
N ALA A 34 19.23 -0.81 4.11
CA ALA A 34 19.11 -1.27 5.49
C ALA A 34 20.40 -1.04 6.32
N ASP A 35 21.52 -0.84 5.65
CA ASP A 35 22.83 -0.48 6.20
C ASP A 35 23.07 1.03 6.26
N ALA A 36 22.09 1.85 5.86
CA ALA A 36 22.19 3.30 6.03
C ALA A 36 22.30 3.66 7.52
N GLU A 37 23.22 4.58 7.83
CA GLU A 37 23.54 5.03 9.19
C GLU A 37 22.32 5.54 9.95
N VAL A 38 21.38 6.16 9.25
CA VAL A 38 20.13 6.68 9.80
C VAL A 38 18.96 5.91 9.19
N GLN A 39 18.25 5.17 10.04
CA GLN A 39 17.00 4.48 9.67
C GLN A 39 15.76 5.27 10.08
N THR A 40 15.87 6.20 11.04
CA THR A 40 14.78 7.07 11.47
C THR A 40 15.31 8.48 11.69
N GLY A 41 14.65 9.47 11.08
CA GLY A 41 15.11 10.85 11.06
C GLY A 41 14.53 11.65 9.91
N GLY A 42 15.38 12.41 9.24
CA GLY A 42 15.06 13.10 7.99
C GLY A 42 16.14 12.90 6.93
N VAL A 43 15.73 12.97 5.67
CA VAL A 43 16.63 12.98 4.51
C VAL A 43 16.43 14.30 3.78
N ALA A 44 17.44 15.17 3.87
CA ALA A 44 17.48 16.43 3.14
C ALA A 44 18.00 16.16 1.73
N VAL A 45 17.18 16.45 0.72
CA VAL A 45 17.50 16.19 -0.69
C VAL A 45 17.53 17.51 -1.45
N ARG A 46 18.69 17.79 -2.07
CA ARG A 46 18.86 18.88 -3.04
C ARG A 46 18.93 18.29 -4.44
N ARG A 47 17.87 18.50 -5.21
CA ARG A 47 17.78 18.06 -6.62
C ARG A 47 18.77 18.83 -7.50
N VAL A 48 18.88 20.13 -7.28
CA VAL A 48 19.79 21.03 -8.00
C VAL A 48 20.74 21.69 -7.00
N GLU A 49 22.04 21.66 -7.29
CA GLU A 49 23.05 22.29 -6.45
C GLU A 49 22.83 23.82 -6.40
N GLY A 50 22.93 24.40 -5.20
CA GLY A 50 22.67 25.83 -4.98
C GLY A 50 21.19 26.23 -4.87
N GLN A 51 20.24 25.31 -5.10
CA GLN A 51 18.81 25.56 -4.87
C GLN A 51 18.32 25.00 -3.52
N PRO A 52 17.22 25.54 -2.97
CA PRO A 52 16.54 24.94 -1.83
C PRO A 52 16.18 23.48 -2.11
N GLY A 53 16.42 22.64 -1.12
CA GLY A 53 16.01 21.23 -1.13
C GLY A 53 14.73 20.98 -0.36
N TYR A 54 14.39 19.71 -0.21
CA TYR A 54 13.28 19.26 0.62
C TYR A 54 13.80 18.33 1.71
N LEU A 55 13.17 18.41 2.88
CA LEU A 55 13.38 17.46 3.97
C LEU A 55 12.26 16.43 3.94
N TYR A 56 12.60 15.17 3.74
CA TYR A 56 11.67 14.05 3.83
C TYR A 56 11.85 13.36 5.17
N TYR A 57 10.77 13.17 5.93
CA TYR A 57 10.82 12.35 7.13
C TYR A 57 11.00 10.88 6.76
N LEU A 58 11.97 10.25 7.43
CA LEU A 58 12.36 8.86 7.29
C LEU A 58 11.97 8.12 8.57
N LEU A 59 11.15 7.08 8.44
CA LEU A 59 10.68 6.29 9.57
C LEU A 59 10.96 4.82 9.31
N ASP A 60 11.79 4.21 10.14
CA ASP A 60 12.12 2.78 10.13
C ASP A 60 12.53 2.28 8.71
N GLY A 61 13.42 3.04 8.07
CA GLY A 61 13.95 2.76 6.74
C GLY A 61 13.04 3.16 5.58
N CYS A 62 11.91 3.82 5.87
CA CYS A 62 10.87 4.12 4.90
C CYS A 62 10.53 5.61 4.83
N ILE A 63 10.44 6.15 3.63
CA ILE A 63 9.95 7.50 3.32
C ILE A 63 8.58 7.35 2.67
N TYR A 64 7.54 7.85 3.34
CA TYR A 64 6.16 7.81 2.87
C TYR A 64 5.78 9.08 2.11
N GLU A 65 4.63 9.04 1.41
CA GLU A 65 4.05 10.22 0.76
C GLU A 65 3.86 11.35 1.78
N GLN A 66 4.39 12.53 1.45
CA GLN A 66 4.38 13.70 2.32
C GLN A 66 4.43 14.99 1.47
N ASP A 67 4.16 16.13 2.11
CA ASP A 67 4.05 17.42 1.39
C ASP A 67 5.40 17.93 0.87
N ALA A 68 6.51 17.35 1.33
CA ALA A 68 7.86 17.70 0.92
C ALA A 68 8.15 17.38 -0.56
N GLY A 69 7.35 16.56 -1.22
CA GLY A 69 7.48 16.34 -2.66
C GLY A 69 7.08 14.95 -3.10
N ARG A 70 7.13 14.76 -4.42
CA ARG A 70 6.87 13.46 -5.05
C ARG A 70 8.01 12.49 -4.72
N LEU A 71 7.65 11.21 -4.61
CA LEU A 71 8.60 10.14 -4.34
C LEU A 71 9.19 9.53 -5.63
N ASP A 72 8.57 9.78 -6.78
CA ASP A 72 8.89 9.12 -8.05
C ASP A 72 10.37 9.27 -8.47
N ASP A 73 10.95 10.45 -8.21
CA ASP A 73 12.34 10.82 -8.54
C ASP A 73 13.29 10.78 -7.34
N LEU A 74 12.78 10.48 -6.14
CA LEU A 74 13.56 10.51 -4.92
C LEU A 74 14.71 9.48 -4.89
N PRO A 75 14.56 8.24 -5.41
CA PRO A 75 15.66 7.27 -5.49
C PRO A 75 16.88 7.75 -6.27
N ASP A 76 16.71 8.59 -7.29
CA ASP A 76 17.82 9.13 -8.10
C ASP A 76 18.74 10.06 -7.28
N HIS A 77 18.27 10.49 -6.11
CA HIS A 77 18.96 11.42 -5.24
C HIS A 77 19.45 10.80 -3.93
N ILE A 78 19.01 9.58 -3.59
CA ILE A 78 19.40 8.87 -2.38
C ILE A 78 20.08 7.55 -2.79
N PRO A 79 21.41 7.43 -2.66
CA PRO A 79 22.14 6.24 -3.10
C PRO A 79 21.56 4.93 -2.54
N GLY A 80 21.22 4.00 -3.43
CA GLY A 80 20.70 2.68 -3.09
C GLY A 80 19.24 2.67 -2.61
N ALA A 81 18.56 3.82 -2.56
CA ALA A 81 17.14 3.84 -2.26
C ALA A 81 16.31 3.28 -3.42
N VAL A 82 15.14 2.74 -3.10
CA VAL A 82 14.26 2.09 -4.06
C VAL A 82 12.83 2.56 -3.85
N LEU A 83 12.18 2.99 -4.92
CA LEU A 83 10.73 3.24 -4.93
C LEU A 83 9.98 1.91 -4.93
N THR A 84 9.03 1.78 -4.03
CA THR A 84 8.17 0.62 -3.86
C THR A 84 6.79 1.08 -3.40
N VAL A 85 5.97 0.15 -2.91
CA VAL A 85 4.68 0.43 -2.30
C VAL A 85 4.64 -0.04 -0.85
N VAL A 86 3.82 0.63 -0.04
CA VAL A 86 3.52 0.21 1.33
C VAL A 86 2.90 -1.19 1.27
N PRO A 87 3.47 -2.19 1.95
CA PRO A 87 2.93 -3.54 1.96
C PRO A 87 1.58 -3.56 2.69
N GLY A 88 0.69 -4.45 2.27
CA GLY A 88 -0.45 -4.85 3.06
C GLY A 88 -1.07 -6.13 2.52
N ASP A 89 -1.80 -6.82 3.39
CA ASP A 89 -2.69 -7.90 2.98
C ASP A 89 -3.87 -7.27 2.24
N ILE A 90 -3.76 -7.16 0.91
CA ILE A 90 -4.92 -6.87 0.07
C ILE A 90 -5.79 -8.13 0.16
N PRO A 91 -6.98 -8.09 0.79
CA PRO A 91 -7.89 -9.22 0.76
C PRO A 91 -8.19 -9.50 -0.72
N PRO A 92 -8.17 -10.77 -1.18
CA PRO A 92 -8.48 -11.08 -2.57
C PRO A 92 -9.81 -10.43 -2.96
N ASP A 93 -9.85 -9.85 -4.16
CA ASP A 93 -10.95 -9.04 -4.73
C ASP A 93 -12.28 -9.82 -4.90
N ARG A 94 -12.36 -11.03 -4.35
CA ARG A 94 -13.52 -11.91 -4.41
C ARG A 94 -13.74 -12.53 -3.03
N PRO A 95 -14.90 -12.31 -2.38
CA PRO A 95 -15.37 -13.28 -1.40
C PRO A 95 -15.45 -14.63 -2.12
N PRO A 96 -15.11 -15.76 -1.48
CA PRO A 96 -15.41 -17.05 -2.06
C PRO A 96 -16.93 -17.08 -2.19
N TRP A 97 -17.45 -16.94 -3.41
CA TRP A 97 -18.85 -17.26 -3.64
C TRP A 97 -18.96 -18.73 -3.30
N THR A 98 -19.51 -18.98 -2.11
CA THR A 98 -20.33 -20.14 -1.83
C THR A 98 -21.18 -20.31 -3.08
N THR A 99 -20.83 -21.30 -3.89
CA THR A 99 -21.80 -21.91 -4.78
C THR A 99 -22.69 -22.67 -3.81
N PRO A 100 -23.92 -22.23 -3.48
CA PRO A 100 -24.84 -23.18 -2.88
C PRO A 100 -25.02 -24.27 -3.93
N ASP A 101 -24.57 -25.46 -3.58
CA ASP A 101 -24.81 -26.70 -4.29
C ASP A 101 -26.33 -26.93 -4.28
N PHE A 102 -27.03 -26.24 -5.18
CA PHE A 102 -28.43 -26.50 -5.46
C PHE A 102 -28.44 -27.76 -6.31
N PRO A 103 -29.02 -28.88 -5.83
CA PRO A 103 -29.22 -30.03 -6.70
C PRO A 103 -30.07 -29.57 -7.91
N PRO A 104 -29.79 -30.09 -9.13
CA PRO A 104 -30.60 -29.75 -10.29
C PRO A 104 -32.07 -30.06 -9.97
N ALA A 105 -32.94 -29.09 -10.23
CA ALA A 105 -34.37 -29.24 -10.03
C ALA A 105 -34.84 -30.54 -10.70
N ALA A 106 -35.46 -31.41 -9.91
CA ALA A 106 -36.12 -32.60 -10.44
C ALA A 106 -37.15 -32.16 -11.50
N PRO A 107 -37.29 -32.91 -12.60
CA PRO A 107 -38.33 -32.60 -13.59
C PRO A 107 -39.71 -32.67 -12.90
N PRO A 108 -40.69 -31.85 -13.33
CA PRO A 108 -42.03 -31.93 -12.78
C PRO A 108 -42.59 -33.33 -13.03
N SER A 109 -42.91 -34.04 -11.96
CA SER A 109 -43.69 -35.27 -12.01
C SER A 109 -44.96 -35.00 -12.80
N ALA A 110 -45.14 -35.72 -13.90
CA ALA A 110 -46.38 -35.72 -14.66
C ALA A 110 -47.52 -36.15 -13.74
N GLU A 111 -48.47 -35.26 -13.47
CA GLU A 111 -49.77 -35.63 -12.95
C GLU A 111 -50.53 -36.39 -14.05
N PRO A 112 -51.00 -37.63 -13.82
CA PRO A 112 -51.84 -38.32 -14.78
C PRO A 112 -53.21 -37.62 -14.82
N SER A 113 -53.59 -37.16 -16.02
CA SER A 113 -54.94 -36.68 -16.32
C SER A 113 -55.96 -37.78 -16.02
N THR A 114 -56.96 -37.44 -15.20
CA THR A 114 -58.12 -38.27 -14.91
C THR A 114 -58.97 -38.40 -16.18
N ASP A 115 -58.97 -39.58 -16.80
CA ASP A 115 -59.95 -39.96 -17.81
C ASP A 115 -61.09 -40.72 -17.11
N THR A 116 -62.31 -40.24 -17.33
CA THR A 116 -63.57 -40.71 -16.76
C THR A 116 -64.00 -42.02 -17.43
N PRO A 117 -64.36 -43.09 -16.70
CA PRO A 117 -65.02 -44.23 -17.34
C PRO A 117 -66.51 -43.92 -17.57
N ALA A 118 -66.96 -44.28 -18.77
CA ALA A 118 -68.36 -44.33 -19.17
C ALA A 118 -69.09 -45.49 -18.48
N GLU A 119 -70.35 -45.25 -18.10
CA GLU A 119 -71.45 -46.23 -18.13
C GLU A 119 -72.74 -45.52 -18.53
#